data_AF-A0A119ME64-F1
#
_entry.id   AF-A0A119ME64-F1
#
_cell.length_a   1.000
_cell.length_b   1.000
_cell.length_c   1.000
_cell.angle_alpha   90.00
_cell.angle_beta   90.00
_cell.angle_gamma   90.00
#
_symmetry.space_group_name_H-M   'P 1'
#
loop_
_entity.id
_entity.type
_entity.pdbx_description
1 polymer ?
#
loop_
_entity_poly.entity_id
_entity_poly.type
_entity_poly.pdbx_seq_one_letter_code
_entity_poly.pdbx_strand_id
1 'polypeptide(L)' 'MDNTKRQNDFPRLTTDQILDLAEAVREDFGDDLSRADFTESLLMLLEDIPGFEAGEVDARLIESAWAMYSDRPSDF' A
#
# COMPACT_ATOMS: atom_id res chain seq x y z
N MET A 1 -33.00 9.28 -0.72
CA MET A 1 -32.10 9.83 -1.74
C MET A 1 -30.85 10.32 -1.01
N ASP A 2 -30.03 9.33 -0.69
CA ASP A 2 -28.59 9.21 -0.93
C ASP A 2 -27.62 10.38 -0.67
N ASN A 3 -26.48 9.96 -0.08
CA ASN A 3 -25.14 10.54 -0.17
C ASN A 3 -24.82 11.82 0.61
N THR A 4 -24.42 11.65 1.88
CA THR A 4 -23.16 12.25 2.40
C THR A 4 -22.80 11.65 3.76
N LYS A 5 -22.64 10.32 3.80
CA LYS A 5 -21.83 9.69 4.84
C LYS A 5 -20.62 9.08 4.12
N ARG A 6 -19.79 9.94 3.52
CA ARG A 6 -18.37 9.59 3.25
C ARG A 6 -17.70 9.56 4.62
N GLN A 7 -18.11 8.60 5.46
CA GLN A 7 -17.25 8.15 6.52
C GLN A 7 -15.98 7.72 5.81
N ASN A 8 -14.85 8.01 6.41
CA ASN A 8 -13.57 7.43 6.05
C ASN A 8 -13.71 5.90 6.23
N ASP A 9 -14.41 5.26 5.31
CA ASP A 9 -14.66 3.82 5.17
C ASP A 9 -13.59 3.24 4.24
N PHE A 10 -12.47 3.94 4.08
CA PHE A 10 -11.24 3.23 3.83
C PHE A 10 -11.10 2.27 5.00
N PRO A 11 -11.15 0.95 4.78
CA PRO A 11 -10.76 0.04 5.82
C PRO A 11 -9.38 0.52 6.26
N ARG A 12 -9.22 0.83 7.55
CA ARG A 12 -7.88 1.02 8.11
C ARG A 12 -7.16 -0.28 7.79
N LEU A 13 -6.39 -0.29 6.70
CA LEU A 13 -5.76 -1.51 6.22
C LEU A 13 -4.98 -2.05 7.39
N THR A 14 -5.29 -3.28 7.76
CA THR A 14 -4.63 -3.89 8.90
C THR A 14 -3.16 -4.05 8.55
N THR A 15 -2.31 -4.11 9.57
CA THR A 15 -0.87 -4.35 9.38
C THR A 15 -0.60 -5.57 8.49
N ASP A 16 -1.45 -6.59 8.57
CA ASP A 16 -1.41 -7.79 7.73
C ASP A 16 -1.67 -7.49 6.24
N GLN A 17 -2.68 -6.67 5.92
CA GLN A 17 -2.95 -6.26 4.55
C GLN A 17 -1.86 -5.35 3.98
N ILE A 18 -1.24 -4.52 4.82
CA ILE A 18 -0.11 -3.69 4.41
C ILE A 18 1.10 -4.56 4.08
N LEU A 19 1.32 -5.64 4.84
CA LEU A 19 2.36 -6.62 4.59
C LEU A 19 2.10 -7.41 3.29
N ASP A 20 0.86 -7.87 3.09
CA ASP A 20 0.42 -8.55 1.87
C ASP A 20 0.63 -7.68 0.62
N LEU A 21 0.29 -6.38 0.69
CA LEU A 21 0.56 -5.42 -0.38
C LEU A 21 2.06 -5.24 -0.64
N ALA A 22 2.88 -5.13 0.41
CA ALA A 22 4.33 -5.01 0.25
C ALA A 22 4.95 -6.27 -0.36
N GLU A 23 4.44 -7.45 0.00
CA GLU A 23 4.83 -8.74 -0.58
C GLU A 23 4.40 -8.84 -2.04
N ALA A 24 3.17 -8.47 -2.37
CA ALA A 24 2.68 -8.44 -3.75
C ALA A 24 3.50 -7.49 -4.64
N VAL A 25 3.86 -6.29 -4.14
CA VAL A 25 4.77 -5.38 -4.87
C VAL A 25 6.13 -6.05 -5.10
N ARG A 26 6.66 -6.75 -4.10
CA ARG A 26 7.94 -7.44 -4.22
C ARG A 26 7.89 -8.61 -5.21
N GLU A 27 6.80 -9.36 -5.25
CA GLU A 27 6.62 -10.49 -6.17
C GLU A 27 6.44 -10.03 -7.61
N ASP A 28 5.68 -8.95 -7.84
CA ASP A 28 5.35 -8.46 -9.18
C ASP A 28 6.46 -7.56 -9.78
N PHE A 29 7.03 -6.67 -8.96
CA PHE A 29 7.99 -5.65 -9.39
C PHE A 29 9.44 -5.90 -8.91
N GLY A 30 9.65 -6.79 -7.94
CA GLY A 30 10.97 -7.15 -7.41
C GLY A 30 11.33 -6.45 -6.10
N ASP A 31 12.50 -6.81 -5.55
CA ASP A 31 12.99 -6.34 -4.23
C ASP A 31 13.95 -5.14 -4.28
N ASP A 32 14.24 -4.62 -5.48
CA ASP A 32 15.23 -3.56 -5.69
C ASP A 32 14.56 -2.23 -6.10
N LEU A 33 13.32 -2.00 -5.66
CA LEU A 33 12.58 -0.79 -6.02
C LEU A 33 13.05 0.40 -5.19
N SER A 34 13.17 1.56 -5.86
CA SER A 34 13.33 2.82 -5.13
C SER A 34 12.03 3.16 -4.42
N ARG A 35 12.10 4.00 -3.37
CA ARG A 35 10.90 4.46 -2.65
C ARG A 35 9.85 5.09 -3.57
N ALA A 36 10.27 5.76 -4.64
CA ALA A 36 9.37 6.33 -5.65
C ALA A 36 8.66 5.22 -6.43
N ASP A 37 9.41 4.29 -7.04
CA ASP A 37 8.87 3.17 -7.80
C ASP A 37 7.95 2.30 -6.92
N PHE A 38 8.35 2.00 -5.69
CA PHE A 38 7.51 1.28 -4.73
C PHE A 38 6.18 1.99 -4.47
N THR A 39 6.20 3.32 -4.31
CA THR A 39 4.98 4.09 -4.08
C THR A 39 4.06 4.03 -5.30
N GLU A 40 4.61 4.16 -6.51
CA GLU A 40 3.82 4.06 -7.75
C GLU A 40 3.23 2.65 -7.93
N SER A 41 4.03 1.59 -7.72
CA SER A 41 3.56 0.20 -7.77
C SER A 41 2.48 -0.09 -6.72
N LEU A 42 2.66 0.39 -5.49
CA LEU A 42 1.67 0.23 -4.42
C LEU A 42 0.36 0.94 -4.75
N LEU A 43 0.43 2.18 -5.27
CA LEU A 43 -0.76 2.91 -5.69
C LEU A 43 -1.48 2.20 -6.84
N MET A 44 -0.73 1.66 -7.81
CA MET A 44 -1.31 0.89 -8.92
C MET A 44 -2.07 -0.35 -8.43
N LEU A 45 -1.54 -1.08 -7.44
CA LEU A 45 -2.24 -2.21 -6.82
C LEU A 45 -3.50 -1.77 -6.06
N LEU A 46 -3.43 -0.63 -5.36
CA LEU A 46 -4.58 -0.09 -4.65
C LEU A 46 -5.68 0.39 -5.62
N GLU A 47 -5.33 0.96 -6.78
CA GLU A 47 -6.29 1.36 -7.81
C GLU A 47 -7.02 0.17 -8.45
N ASP A 48 -6.43 -1.02 -8.46
CA ASP A 48 -7.10 -2.24 -8.91
C ASP A 48 -8.17 -2.73 -7.90
N ILE A 49 -8.05 -2.33 -6.63
CA ILE A 49 -9.01 -2.68 -5.59
C ILE A 49 -10.26 -1.79 -5.74
N PRO A 50 -11.44 -2.39 -6.00
CA PRO A 50 -12.67 -1.61 -6.16
C PRO A 50 -13.02 -0.88 -4.85
N GLY A 51 -12.97 0.45 -4.89
CA GLY A 51 -13.25 1.32 -3.74
C GLY A 51 -12.02 2.01 -3.15
N PHE A 52 -10.82 1.80 -3.72
CA PHE A 52 -9.64 2.57 -3.38
C PHE A 52 -9.36 3.66 -4.43
N GLU A 53 -9.22 4.92 -3.99
CA GLU A 53 -8.70 6.01 -4.83
C GLU A 53 -7.24 6.27 -4.42
N ALA A 54 -6.31 6.28 -5.38
CA ALA A 54 -4.88 6.55 -5.15
C ALA A 54 -4.62 7.88 -4.40
N GLY A 55 -5.54 8.85 -4.52
CA GLY A 55 -5.45 10.15 -3.84
C GLY A 55 -5.88 10.16 -2.36
N GLU A 56 -6.51 9.09 -1.87
CA GLU A 56 -6.97 8.97 -0.48
C GLU A 56 -6.06 8.09 0.39
N VAL A 57 -4.98 7.56 -0.19
CA VAL A 57 -4.01 6.72 0.53
C VAL A 57 -3.23 7.57 1.53
N ASP A 58 -3.41 7.27 2.82
CA ASP A 58 -2.72 7.96 3.92
C ASP A 58 -1.20 7.76 3.78
N ALA A 59 -0.40 8.84 3.86
CA ALA A 59 1.07 8.74 3.75
C ALA A 59 1.67 7.75 4.77
N ARG A 60 1.02 7.59 5.93
CA ARG A 60 1.40 6.62 6.97
C ARG A 60 1.31 5.17 6.50
N LEU A 61 0.37 4.85 5.60
CA LEU A 61 0.26 3.53 5.01
C LEU A 61 1.46 3.26 4.11
N ILE A 62 1.78 4.21 3.22
CA ILE A 62 2.93 4.10 2.32
C ILE A 62 4.22 3.95 3.13
N GLU A 63 4.38 4.73 4.20
CA GLU A 63 5.53 4.60 5.10
C GLU A 63 5.57 3.25 5.82
N SER A 64 4.43 2.70 6.25
CA SER A 64 4.38 1.38 6.90
C SER A 64 4.70 0.25 5.92
N ALA A 65 4.14 0.32 4.71
CA ALA A 65 4.39 -0.64 3.63
C ALA A 65 5.85 -0.60 3.20
N TRP A 66 6.41 0.60 3.02
CA TRP A 66 7.82 0.80 2.71
C TRP A 66 8.74 0.29 3.82
N ALA A 67 8.38 0.55 5.08
CA ALA A 67 9.10 -0.01 6.21
C ALA A 67 9.13 -1.54 6.12
N MET A 68 7.99 -2.20 5.89
CA MET A 68 7.97 -3.67 5.77
C MET A 68 8.71 -4.21 4.54
N TYR A 69 8.63 -3.51 3.42
CA TYR A 69 9.37 -3.85 2.20
C TYR A 69 10.89 -3.74 2.42
N SER A 70 11.34 -2.66 3.07
CA SER A 70 12.77 -2.35 3.31
C SER A 70 13.37 -2.97 4.58
N ASP A 71 12.55 -3.34 5.57
CA ASP A 71 12.94 -3.97 6.85
C ASP A 71 13.35 -5.43 6.68
N ARG A 72 13.90 -5.80 5.51
CA ARG A 72 14.54 -7.11 5.38
C ARG A 72 15.57 -7.22 6.51
N PRO A 73 15.55 -8.28 7.34
CA PRO A 73 16.76 -8.66 8.03
C PRO A 73 17.78 -8.87 6.92
N SER A 74 18.81 -8.04 6.90
CA SER A 74 19.98 -8.29 6.08
C SER A 74 20.44 -9.69 6.46
N ASP A 75 20.10 -10.68 5.64
CA ASP A 75 20.64 -12.03 5.75
C ASP A 75 22.10 -11.88 5.37
N PHE A 76 22.93 -11.69 6.41
CA PHE A 76 24.38 -11.65 6.35
C PHE A 76 24.94 -13.07 6.24
#